data_AF-A0A7G5ILY9-F1
#
_entry.id   AF-A0A7G5ILY9-F1
#
_cell.length_a   1.000
_cell.length_b   1.000
_cell.length_c   1.000
_cell.angle_alpha   90.00
_cell.angle_beta   90.00
_cell.angle_gamma   90.00
#
_symmetry.space_group_name_H-M   'P 1'
#
loop_
_entity.id
_entity.type
_entity.pdbx_description
1 polymer ?
#
loop_
_entity_poly.entity_id
_entity_poly.type
_entity_poly.pdbx_seq_one_letter_code
_entity_poly.pdbx_strand_id
1 'polypeptide(L)'
;MTTQVQNSIINNLVFGIAAIAVSAATLVGVAGPAQAAEVHSVRVSHADLDLGTVAGRTTLENRIRQAAKSVCGVSADSRDLLAKEKARECMVAALEGSRAAVTAVVAAKAPVAVASVN
;
A
#
# COMPACT_ATOMS: atom_id res chain seq x y z
N MET A 1 5.20 16.36 26.91
CA MET A 1 4.00 17.22 27.01
C MET A 1 3.94 18.08 25.76
N THR A 2 2.78 18.05 25.07
CA THR A 2 2.29 18.99 24.03
C THR A 2 3.12 19.13 22.74
N THR A 3 2.62 18.95 21.51
CA THR A 3 1.23 18.89 21.02
C THR A 3 1.23 18.40 19.57
N GLN A 4 0.35 17.44 19.34
CA GLN A 4 -0.15 16.94 18.06
C GLN A 4 -1.24 17.92 17.60
N VAL A 5 -0.95 18.89 16.72
CA VAL A 5 -1.96 19.84 16.23
C VAL A 5 -1.58 20.29 14.79
N GLN A 6 -2.50 20.02 13.86
CA GLN A 6 -2.66 20.68 12.55
C GLN A 6 -1.63 20.39 11.43
N ASN A 7 -1.48 19.13 11.00
CA ASN A 7 -1.11 18.81 9.61
C ASN A 7 -2.33 18.43 8.74
N SER A 8 -3.49 18.96 9.12
CA SER A 8 -4.70 18.93 8.29
C SER A 8 -5.11 20.36 8.03
N ILE A 9 -5.61 20.56 6.80
CA ILE A 9 -6.17 21.81 6.28
C ILE A 9 -5.10 22.79 5.76
N ILE A 10 -4.34 22.34 4.77
CA ILE A 10 -3.91 23.22 3.67
C ILE A 10 -5.19 23.52 2.86
N ASN A 11 -6.02 24.44 3.37
CA ASN A 11 -7.07 25.03 2.57
C ASN A 11 -7.22 26.50 2.93
N ASN A 12 -6.84 27.32 1.95
CA ASN A 12 -7.40 28.62 1.65
C ASN A 12 -6.97 29.83 2.49
N LEU A 13 -6.10 30.60 1.83
CA LEU A 13 -6.13 32.06 1.72
C LEU A 13 -5.91 32.89 2.99
N VAL A 14 -5.50 34.12 2.70
CA VAL A 14 -5.53 35.33 3.52
C VAL A 14 -4.22 35.83 4.16
N PHE A 15 -3.97 37.10 3.83
CA PHE A 15 -3.18 38.15 4.51
C PHE A 15 -1.66 38.23 4.29
N GLY A 16 -1.28 38.98 3.23
CA GLY A 16 -0.84 40.39 3.36
C GLY A 16 0.38 40.77 4.21
N ILE A 17 1.37 41.34 3.49
CA ILE A 17 2.38 42.38 3.87
C ILE A 17 3.48 42.03 4.88
N ALA A 18 4.73 42.00 4.40
CA ALA A 18 5.86 42.86 4.82
C ALA A 18 7.21 42.20 4.53
N ALA A 19 8.06 42.92 3.80
CA ALA A 19 9.39 42.50 3.38
C ALA A 19 10.41 42.54 4.53
N ILE A 20 11.21 41.48 4.69
CA ILE A 20 12.57 41.53 5.23
C ILE A 20 13.42 40.50 4.46
N ALA A 21 14.44 41.01 3.77
CA ALA A 21 15.41 40.22 3.02
C ALA A 21 16.44 39.60 3.97
N VAL A 22 16.61 38.27 3.97
CA VAL A 22 17.78 37.59 4.54
C VAL A 22 18.08 36.29 3.77
N SER A 23 19.26 36.28 3.15
CA SER A 23 20.09 35.12 2.77
C SER A 23 19.55 34.07 1.80
N ALA A 24 19.88 34.25 0.52
CA ALA A 24 19.92 33.18 -0.46
C ALA A 24 21.01 32.15 -0.10
N ALA A 25 20.65 31.08 0.59
CA ALA A 25 21.37 29.82 0.53
C ALA A 25 20.61 28.90 -0.43
N THR A 26 20.93 29.00 -1.73
CA THR A 26 20.43 28.08 -2.75
C THR A 26 21.07 26.70 -2.53
N LEU A 27 20.52 25.93 -1.60
CA LEU A 27 20.64 24.48 -1.65
C LEU A 27 19.75 24.05 -2.82
N VAL A 28 20.36 23.96 -4.01
CA VAL A 28 19.80 23.25 -5.15
C VAL A 28 19.74 21.78 -4.74
N GLY A 29 18.69 21.43 -4.02
CA GLY A 29 18.23 20.06 -3.94
C GLY A 29 17.82 19.70 -5.35
N VAL A 30 18.70 19.02 -6.09
CA VAL A 30 18.32 18.26 -7.26
C VAL A 30 17.33 17.20 -6.79
N ALA A 31 16.06 17.58 -6.69
CA ALA A 31 14.96 16.65 -6.80
C ALA A 31 15.06 16.09 -8.23
N GLY A 32 15.89 15.06 -8.40
CA GLY A 32 15.83 14.23 -9.59
C GLY A 32 14.37 13.80 -9.78
N PRO A 33 13.94 13.58 -11.03
CA PRO A 33 12.58 13.13 -11.27
C PRO A 33 12.37 11.88 -10.41
N ALA A 34 11.46 11.99 -9.44
CA ALA A 34 10.88 10.81 -8.84
C ALA A 34 10.19 10.12 -10.02
N GLN A 35 10.91 9.19 -10.65
CA GLN A 35 10.36 8.30 -11.66
C GLN A 35 9.23 7.61 -10.91
N ALA A 36 8.01 8.11 -11.09
CA ALA A 36 6.83 7.52 -10.51
C ALA A 36 6.76 6.13 -11.11
N ALA A 37 7.25 5.13 -10.38
CA ALA A 37 7.13 3.75 -10.78
C ALA A 37 5.63 3.53 -11.04
N GLU A 38 5.28 3.11 -12.25
CA GLU A 38 3.89 2.94 -12.63
C GLU A 38 3.32 1.75 -11.85
N VAL A 39 2.75 2.03 -10.68
CA VAL A 39 2.22 1.01 -9.78
C VAL A 39 0.93 0.46 -10.37
N HIS A 40 1.03 -0.71 -10.98
CA HIS A 40 -0.13 -1.47 -11.42
C HIS A 40 -0.79 -2.16 -10.21
N SER A 41 -1.92 -1.62 -9.76
CA SER A 41 -2.70 -2.19 -8.66
C SER A 41 -4.02 -2.79 -9.14
N VAL A 42 -4.34 -4.00 -8.72
CA VAL A 42 -5.63 -4.65 -8.96
C VAL A 42 -6.40 -4.74 -7.63
N ARG A 43 -7.68 -4.34 -7.64
CA ARG A 43 -8.55 -4.52 -6.47
C ARG A 43 -9.09 -5.94 -6.42
N VAL A 44 -8.96 -6.60 -5.28
CA VAL A 44 -9.52 -7.94 -5.03
C VAL A 44 -10.77 -7.81 -4.15
N SER A 45 -11.92 -8.20 -4.70
CA SER A 45 -13.17 -8.28 -3.93
C SER A 45 -13.17 -9.51 -3.01
N HIS A 46 -13.65 -9.31 -1.79
CA HIS A 46 -13.73 -10.32 -0.73
C HIS A 46 -15.08 -10.27 0.01
N ALA A 47 -16.07 -9.56 -0.55
CA ALA A 47 -17.39 -9.38 0.07
C ALA A 47 -18.21 -10.68 0.12
N ASP A 48 -17.87 -11.64 -0.72
CA ASP A 48 -18.48 -12.96 -0.84
C ASP A 48 -17.83 -14.02 0.06
N LEU A 49 -16.74 -13.68 0.75
CA LEU A 49 -15.97 -14.61 1.58
C LEU A 49 -16.25 -14.38 3.06
N ASP A 50 -16.50 -15.47 3.79
CA ASP A 50 -16.49 -15.46 5.25
C ASP A 50 -15.06 -15.56 5.79
N LEU A 51 -14.46 -14.40 6.07
CA LEU A 51 -13.11 -14.31 6.61
C LEU A 51 -13.00 -14.67 8.09
N GLY A 52 -14.12 -14.95 8.77
CA GLY A 52 -14.14 -15.56 10.10
C GLY A 52 -13.76 -17.04 10.07
N THR A 53 -13.81 -17.68 8.89
CA THR A 53 -13.48 -19.10 8.71
C THR A 53 -12.10 -19.30 8.09
N VAL A 54 -11.47 -20.45 8.38
CA VAL A 54 -10.20 -20.86 7.74
C VAL A 54 -10.37 -21.01 6.21
N ALA A 55 -11.52 -21.49 5.76
CA ALA A 55 -11.81 -21.68 4.34
C ALA A 55 -11.90 -20.36 3.58
N GLY A 56 -12.61 -19.36 4.12
CA GLY A 56 -12.71 -18.04 3.49
C GLY A 56 -11.38 -17.29 3.47
N ARG A 57 -10.57 -17.40 4.53
CA ARG A 57 -9.21 -16.84 4.58
C ARG A 57 -8.28 -17.46 3.53
N THR A 58 -8.28 -18.79 3.42
CA THR A 58 -7.51 -19.52 2.39
C THR A 58 -7.92 -19.10 0.98
N THR A 59 -9.23 -18.91 0.77
CA THR A 59 -9.76 -18.47 -0.52
C THR A 59 -9.31 -17.06 -0.88
N LEU A 60 -9.30 -16.14 0.09
CA LEU A 60 -8.77 -14.79 -0.09
C LEU A 60 -7.29 -14.82 -0.48
N GLU A 61 -6.46 -15.60 0.21
CA GLU A 61 -5.04 -15.75 -0.13
C GLU A 61 -4.84 -16.28 -1.56
N ASN A 62 -5.63 -17.25 -1.98
CA ASN A 62 -5.59 -17.78 -3.35
C ASN A 62 -5.95 -16.70 -4.37
N ARG A 63 -6.95 -15.87 -4.11
CA ARG A 63 -7.34 -14.76 -5.00
C ARG A 63 -6.24 -13.73 -5.13
N ILE A 64 -5.59 -13.38 -4.03
CA ILE A 64 -4.48 -12.43 -4.03
C ILE A 64 -3.30 -12.98 -4.83
N ARG A 65 -2.97 -14.27 -4.67
CA ARG A 65 -1.96 -14.92 -5.52
C ARG A 65 -2.31 -14.86 -7.01
N GLN A 66 -3.56 -15.10 -7.37
CA GLN A 66 -4.00 -14.99 -8.77
C GLN A 66 -3.93 -13.55 -9.30
N ALA A 67 -4.34 -12.56 -8.50
CA ALA A 67 -4.23 -11.15 -8.86
C ALA A 67 -2.76 -10.73 -9.04
N ALA A 68 -1.88 -11.14 -8.13
CA ALA A 68 -0.44 -10.90 -8.24
C ALA A 68 0.14 -11.55 -9.50
N LYS A 69 -0.29 -12.77 -9.84
CA LYS A 69 0.11 -13.46 -11.08
C LYS A 69 -0.30 -12.67 -12.33
N SER A 70 -1.50 -12.08 -12.32
CA SER A 70 -2.02 -11.24 -13.41
C SER A 70 -1.20 -9.96 -13.57
N VAL A 71 -0.81 -9.31 -12.46
CA VAL A 71 0.00 -8.08 -12.49
C VAL A 71 1.43 -8.37 -12.96
N CYS A 72 2.02 -9.47 -12.48
CA CYS A 72 3.40 -9.82 -12.78
C CYS A 72 3.61 -10.55 -14.11
N GLY A 73 2.55 -10.79 -14.89
CA GLY A 73 2.64 -11.38 -16.22
C GLY A 73 3.31 -12.76 -16.24
N VAL A 74 3.09 -13.58 -15.22
CA VAL A 74 3.74 -14.90 -15.09
C VAL A 74 3.16 -15.88 -16.11
N SER A 75 3.70 -15.87 -17.33
CA SER A 75 3.36 -16.84 -18.38
C SER A 75 4.15 -18.13 -18.18
N ALA A 76 3.43 -19.26 -18.02
CA ALA A 76 4.05 -20.57 -17.81
C ALA A 76 4.92 -21.02 -18.98
N ASP A 77 4.61 -20.54 -20.20
CA ASP A 77 5.27 -20.93 -21.45
C ASP A 77 6.52 -20.10 -21.79
N SER A 78 6.89 -19.13 -20.94
CA SER A 78 8.11 -18.36 -21.19
C SER A 78 9.34 -19.28 -21.11
N ARG A 79 10.15 -19.32 -22.18
CA ARG A 79 11.45 -20.00 -22.17
C ARG A 79 12.59 -19.10 -21.67
N ASP A 80 12.30 -17.83 -21.41
CA ASP A 80 13.26 -16.87 -20.89
C ASP A 80 13.40 -17.01 -19.36
N LEU A 81 14.60 -17.39 -18.91
CA LEU A 81 14.93 -17.53 -17.50
C LEU A 81 14.96 -16.18 -16.78
N LEU A 82 15.42 -15.12 -17.44
CA LEU A 82 15.48 -13.78 -16.85
C LEU A 82 14.07 -13.22 -16.63
N ALA A 83 13.18 -13.44 -17.59
CA ALA A 83 11.77 -13.08 -17.44
C ALA A 83 11.10 -13.82 -16.27
N LYS A 84 11.43 -15.10 -16.07
CA LYS A 84 10.92 -15.89 -14.93
C LYS A 84 11.41 -15.34 -13.59
N GLU A 85 12.68 -14.98 -13.49
CA GLU A 85 13.23 -14.42 -12.26
C GLU A 85 12.56 -13.09 -11.93
N LYS A 86 12.43 -12.17 -12.89
CA LYS A 86 11.72 -10.91 -12.68
C LYS A 86 10.26 -11.10 -12.29
N ALA A 87 9.58 -12.07 -12.90
CA ALA A 87 8.20 -12.38 -12.56
C ALA A 87 8.08 -12.94 -11.12
N ARG A 88 9.08 -13.71 -10.66
CA ARG A 88 9.17 -14.20 -9.28
C ARG A 88 9.41 -13.05 -8.29
N GLU A 89 10.36 -12.18 -8.57
CA GLU A 89 10.63 -10.98 -7.75
C GLU A 89 9.38 -10.10 -7.63
N CYS A 90 8.69 -9.87 -8.75
CA CYS A 90 7.42 -9.15 -8.76
C CYS A 90 6.36 -9.84 -7.90
N MET A 91 6.21 -11.17 -7.99
CA MET A 91 5.24 -11.89 -7.16
C MET A 91 5.55 -11.76 -5.67
N VAL A 92 6.83 -11.87 -5.27
CA VAL A 92 7.24 -11.68 -3.88
C VAL A 92 6.89 -10.27 -3.43
N ALA A 93 7.28 -9.25 -4.19
CA ALA A 93 6.98 -7.85 -3.86
C ALA A 93 5.47 -7.57 -3.78
N ALA A 94 4.67 -8.09 -4.71
CA ALA A 94 3.22 -7.93 -4.72
C ALA A 94 2.55 -8.58 -3.50
N LEU A 95 3.01 -9.77 -3.11
CA LEU A 95 2.49 -10.47 -1.93
C LEU A 95 2.89 -9.76 -0.64
N GLU A 96 4.16 -9.34 -0.52
CA GLU A 96 4.64 -8.55 0.61
C GLU A 96 3.85 -7.24 0.76
N GLY A 97 3.67 -6.50 -0.33
CA GLY A 97 2.88 -5.26 -0.34
C GLY A 97 1.41 -5.46 0.03
N SER A 98 0.87 -6.66 -0.20
CA SER A 98 -0.52 -6.99 0.13
C SER A 98 -0.72 -7.41 1.60
N ARG A 99 0.35 -7.78 2.33
CA ARG A 99 0.23 -8.37 3.68
C ARG A 99 -0.53 -7.48 4.65
N ALA A 100 -0.18 -6.20 4.73
CA ALA A 100 -0.82 -5.26 5.66
C ALA A 100 -2.32 -5.13 5.37
N ALA A 101 -2.70 -5.05 4.09
CA ALA A 101 -4.10 -4.99 3.67
C ALA A 101 -4.86 -6.27 4.02
N VAL A 102 -4.25 -7.45 3.81
CA VAL A 102 -4.84 -8.74 4.20
C VAL A 102 -5.07 -8.82 5.70
N THR A 103 -4.06 -8.47 6.50
CA THR A 103 -4.17 -8.47 7.96
C THR A 103 -5.28 -7.54 8.42
N ALA A 104 -5.36 -6.33 7.87
CA ALA A 104 -6.41 -5.37 8.22
C ALA A 104 -7.81 -5.89 7.86
N VAL A 105 -7.98 -6.47 6.67
CA VAL A 105 -9.27 -7.02 6.21
C VAL A 105 -9.71 -8.22 7.04
N VAL A 106 -8.79 -9.14 7.38
CA VAL A 106 -9.09 -10.29 8.24
C VAL A 106 -9.39 -9.85 9.66
N ALA A 107 -8.60 -8.93 10.23
CA ALA A 107 -8.83 -8.42 11.58
C ALA A 107 -10.16 -7.67 11.71
N ALA A 108 -10.54 -6.87 10.70
CA ALA A 108 -11.82 -6.17 10.67
C ALA A 108 -13.04 -7.10 10.65
N LYS A 109 -12.86 -8.36 10.29
CA LYS A 109 -13.91 -9.40 10.28
C LYS A 109 -13.83 -10.35 11.48
N ALA A 110 -12.81 -10.24 12.32
CA ALA A 110 -12.70 -11.05 13.52
C ALA A 110 -13.77 -10.63 14.55
N PRO A 111 -14.32 -11.56 15.34
CA PRO A 111 -15.27 -11.22 16.40
C PRO A 111 -14.60 -10.34 17.46
N VAL A 112 -15.30 -9.30 17.90
CA VAL A 112 -14.86 -8.42 19.00
C VAL A 112 -15.11 -9.14 20.32
N ALA A 113 -14.04 -9.54 21.01
CA ALA A 113 -14.14 -10.09 22.36
C ALA A 113 -14.16 -8.94 23.39
N VAL A 114 -15.19 -8.91 24.24
CA VAL A 114 -15.26 -8.00 25.38
C VAL A 114 -14.89 -8.79 26.63
N ALA A 115 -13.84 -8.38 27.34
CA ALA A 115 -13.44 -8.96 28.62
C ALA A 115 -13.62 -7.92 29.74
N SER A 116 -14.16 -8.36 30.88
CA SER A 116 -14.19 -7.57 32.13
C SER A 116 -13.06 -8.07 33.04
N VAL A 117 -12.26 -7.14 33.57
CA VAL A 117 -11.38 -7.43 34.71
C VAL A 117 -12.26 -7.34 35.97
N ASN A 118 -12.19 -8.35 36.83
CA ASN A 118 -12.83 -8.34 38.15
C ASN A 118 -11.83 -7.88 39.20
#